data_AF-A0A358C476-F1
#
_entry.id   AF-A0A358C476-F1
#
_cell.length_a   1.000
_cell.length_b   1.000
_cell.length_c   1.000
_cell.angle_alpha   90.00
_cell.angle_beta   90.00
_cell.angle_gamma   90.00
#
_symmetry.space_group_name_H-M   'P 1'
#
loop_
_entity.id
_entity.type
_entity.pdbx_description
1 polymer ?
#
loop_
_entity_poly.entity_id
_entity_poly.type
_entity_poly.pdbx_seq_one_letter_code
_entity_poly.pdbx_strand_id
1 'polypeptide(L)' 'YANEGVAQMLFLESDEVCETSYRDRGGKYQGQVGVTLPKI' A
#
# COMPACT_ATOMS: atom_id res chain seq x y z
N TYR A 1 -7.10 -17.82 -13.75
CA TYR A 1 -7.52 -17.07 -14.97
C TYR A 1 -7.39 -15.57 -14.72
N ALA A 2 -7.42 -14.71 -15.76
CA ALA A 2 -7.48 -13.27 -15.53
C ALA A 2 -8.83 -12.89 -14.89
N ASN A 3 -8.82 -11.94 -13.94
CA ASN A 3 -9.99 -11.46 -13.19
C ASN A 3 -10.71 -12.50 -12.30
N GLU A 4 -10.04 -13.61 -11.99
CA GLU A 4 -10.47 -14.51 -10.93
C GLU A 4 -9.99 -13.92 -9.59
N GLY A 5 -10.88 -13.82 -8.60
CA GLY A 5 -10.55 -13.23 -7.30
C GLY A 5 -9.28 -13.85 -6.71
N VAL A 6 -8.28 -13.03 -6.43
CA VAL A 6 -6.94 -13.50 -6.02
C VAL A 6 -6.62 -13.23 -4.55
N ALA A 7 -7.28 -12.23 -3.95
CA ALA A 7 -7.10 -11.84 -2.57
C ALA A 7 -8.27 -10.95 -2.10
N GLN A 8 -8.35 -10.76 -0.78
CA GLN A 8 -9.22 -9.78 -0.14
C GLN A 8 -8.36 -8.85 0.74
N MET A 9 -8.73 -7.58 0.78
CA MET A 9 -8.13 -6.61 1.70
C MET A 9 -8.99 -6.51 2.96
N LEU A 10 -8.35 -6.57 4.12
CA LEU A 10 -8.95 -6.26 5.41
C LEU A 10 -8.34 -4.95 5.90
N PHE A 11 -9.19 -4.03 6.37
CA PHE A 11 -8.76 -2.77 6.95
C PHE A 11 -8.92 -2.86 8.47
N LEU A 12 -7.88 -2.44 9.18
CA LEU A 12 -7.88 -2.36 10.64
C LEU A 12 -7.79 -0.89 11.03
N GLU A 13 -8.58 -0.51 12.02
CA GLU A 13 -8.58 0.83 12.59
C GLU A 13 -7.43 0.99 13.60
N SER A 14 -6.91 2.21 13.68
CA SER A 14 -5.99 2.63 14.72
C SER A 14 -6.74 3.55 15.67
N ASP A 15 -6.46 3.44 16.98
CA ASP A 15 -7.05 4.34 17.97
C ASP A 15 -6.54 5.79 17.84
N GLU A 16 -5.44 5.98 17.09
CA GLU A 16 -4.77 7.28 16.93
C GLU A 16 -4.33 7.53 15.48
N VAL A 17 -4.21 8.81 15.10
CA VAL A 17 -3.66 9.22 13.80
C VAL A 17 -2.16 8.88 13.72
N CYS A 18 -1.70 8.43 12.56
CA CYS A 18 -0.27 8.22 12.34
C CYS A 18 0.52 9.52 12.49
N GLU A 19 1.52 9.55 13.37
CA GLU A 19 2.46 10.68 13.52
C GLU A 19 3.19 11.01 12.21
N THR A 20 3.53 9.99 11.41
CA THR A 20 4.11 10.15 10.07
C THR A 20 3.50 9.11 9.15
N SER A 21 2.70 9.54 8.17
CA SER A 21 2.09 8.64 7.20
C SER A 21 3.09 8.12 6.17
N TYR A 22 2.70 7.08 5.41
CA TYR A 22 3.53 6.58 4.30
C TYR A 22 3.83 7.67 3.25
N ARG A 23 2.88 8.60 3.05
CA ARG A 23 3.07 9.78 2.21
C ARG A 23 4.13 10.71 2.79
N ASP A 24 4.06 11.02 4.09
CA ASP A 24 4.98 11.96 4.74
C ASP A 24 6.41 11.39 4.78
N ARG A 25 6.56 10.06 4.86
CA ARG A 25 7.86 9.37 4.74
C ARG A 25 8.47 9.43 3.33
N GLY A 26 7.79 9.98 2.34
CA GLY A 26 8.21 9.87 0.94
C GLY A 26 8.27 8.40 0.49
N GLY A 27 7.27 7.61 0.89
CA GLY A 27 7.25 6.17 0.72
C GLY A 27 7.68 5.70 -0.67
N LYS A 28 8.64 4.76 -0.71
CA LYS A 28 9.30 4.22 -1.91
C LYS A 28 8.35 3.85 -3.06
N TYR A 29 7.13 3.42 -2.73
CA TYR A 29 6.11 2.93 -3.66
C TYR A 29 4.78 3.71 -3.57
N GLN A 30 4.80 4.92 -3.00
CA GLN A 30 3.61 5.79 -2.99
C GLN A 30 3.16 6.05 -4.43
N GLY A 31 1.89 5.78 -4.74
CA GLY A 31 1.32 5.98 -6.08
C GLY A 31 1.74 4.94 -7.13
N GLN A 32 2.18 3.75 -6.72
CA GLN A 32 2.53 2.67 -7.65
C GLN A 32 1.34 2.26 -8.53
N VAL A 33 1.59 2.11 -9.83
CA VAL A 33 0.64 1.55 -10.81
C VAL A 33 1.25 0.29 -11.41
N GLY A 34 0.50 -0.81 -11.38
CA GLY A 34 0.97 -2.10 -11.87
C GLY A 34 2.08 -2.73 -11.02
N VAL A 35 2.81 -3.67 -11.62
CA VAL A 35 3.92 -4.39 -10.96
C VAL A 35 5.21 -3.59 -11.11
N THR A 36 5.90 -3.33 -10.00
CA THR A 36 7.16 -2.56 -9.97
C THR A 36 8.29 -3.41 -9.41
N LEU A 37 9.47 -3.34 -10.03
CA LEU A 37 10.69 -3.99 -9.52
C LEU A 37 11.15 -3.34 -8.20
N PRO A 38 11.86 -4.07 -7.33
CA PRO A 38 12.40 -3.50 -6.10
C PRO A 38 13.30 -2.28 -6.39
N LYS A 39 12.99 -1.14 -5.76
CA LYS A 39 13.93 -0.01 -5.74
C LYS A 39 15.02 -0.30 -4.67
N ILE A 40 16.16 0.38 -4.69
CA ILE A 40 17.18 0.32 -3.60
C ILE A 40 16.87 1.45 -2.62
#